data_AF-A0A919PQE0-F1
#
_entry.id   AF-A0A919PQE0-F1
#
_cell.length_a   1.000
_cell.length_b   1.000
_cell.length_c   1.000
_cell.angle_alpha   90.00
_cell.angle_beta   90.00
_cell.angle_gamma   90.00
#
_symmetry.space_group_name_H-M   'P 1'
#
loop_
_entity.id
_entity.type
_entity.pdbx_description
1 polymer ?
#
loop_
_entity_poly.entity_id
_entity_poly.type
_entity_poly.pdbx_seq_one_letter_code
_entity_poly.pdbx_strand_id
1 'polypeptide(L)'
;MSALVGEIELRGENGFELSLRGYHRAQVDRYVATLQMRLTTVETELASARYREQQLAGRVERLNTELRQCTCGDESSKAVGGRIQQMIELAEQEADALRKQAAEELDGARVAAEAMLADARKHAEDAIRDFQTALAQRRSEEARAEQSRRVQWDTRRQRQREAAENLLATTRSIGAESLQTTRRLLDALSEQHAKLTTEVETAEKEMADLSNA
;
A
#
# COMPACT_ATOMS: atom_id res chain seq x y z
N MET A 1 12.80 20.36 50.65
CA MET A 1 13.79 21.35 50.18
C MET A 1 13.12 22.70 50.11
N SER A 2 13.70 23.68 50.82
CA SER A 2 13.45 25.12 50.77
C SER A 2 12.00 25.62 50.71
N ALA A 3 11.46 25.92 51.89
CA ALA A 3 10.54 27.05 52.03
C ALA A 3 10.78 27.71 53.39
N LEU A 4 11.48 28.85 53.33
CA LEU A 4 11.36 29.98 54.24
C LEU A 4 11.65 29.67 55.71
N VAL A 5 12.95 29.68 56.01
CA VAL A 5 13.47 30.40 57.17
C VAL A 5 12.77 31.76 57.15
N GLY A 6 11.73 31.92 57.97
CA GLY A 6 11.09 33.21 58.16
C GLY A 6 12.19 34.18 58.58
N GLU A 7 12.41 35.20 57.75
CA GLU A 7 13.31 36.30 58.02
C GLU A 7 13.18 36.71 59.49
N ILE A 8 14.27 36.52 60.23
CA ILE A 8 14.40 37.06 61.58
C ILE A 8 14.75 38.54 61.40
N GLU A 9 13.80 39.30 60.84
CA GLU A 9 13.82 40.75 60.89
C GLU A 9 13.48 41.14 62.34
N LEU A 10 14.52 41.24 63.18
CA LEU A 10 14.45 42.11 64.34
C LEU A 10 14.41 43.55 63.83
N ARG A 11 13.25 44.01 63.31
CA ARG A 11 13.01 45.44 63.16
C ARG A 11 12.81 46.08 64.54
N GLY A 12 13.92 46.22 65.26
CA GLY A 12 14.18 47.32 66.16
C GLY A 12 14.94 48.40 65.41
N GLU A 13 14.52 48.77 64.20
CA GLU A 13 15.20 49.85 63.45
C GLU A 13 14.98 51.22 64.10
N ASN A 14 14.02 51.34 65.03
CA ASN A 14 13.85 52.52 65.87
C ASN A 14 13.91 52.07 67.33
N GLY A 15 14.89 52.56 68.10
CA GLY A 15 15.02 52.29 69.53
C GLY A 15 13.77 52.69 70.33
N PHE A 16 13.73 52.34 71.62
CA PHE A 16 12.64 52.77 72.51
C PHE A 16 12.48 54.30 72.49
N GLU A 17 11.25 54.80 72.41
CA GLU A 17 10.99 56.24 72.43
C GLU A 17 11.36 56.82 73.80
N LEU A 18 12.13 57.91 73.80
CA LEU A 18 12.56 58.62 75.00
C LEU A 18 11.47 59.59 75.44
N SER A 19 10.93 59.38 76.64
CA SER A 19 10.15 60.37 77.38
C SER A 19 11.10 61.27 78.19
N LEU A 20 10.59 62.41 78.69
CA LEU A 20 11.34 63.45 79.42
C LEU A 20 12.18 62.93 80.61
N ARG A 21 11.92 61.69 81.08
CA ARG A 21 12.69 60.95 82.10
C ARG A 21 12.95 59.48 81.75
N GLY A 22 13.35 59.18 80.51
CA GLY A 22 13.80 57.83 80.11
C GLY A 22 12.82 57.09 79.19
N TYR A 23 12.92 55.77 79.10
CA TYR A 23 12.15 54.98 78.12
C TYR A 23 10.65 54.93 78.40
N HIS A 24 9.84 54.85 77.35
CA HIS A 24 8.40 54.66 77.47
C HIS A 24 8.06 53.28 78.07
N ARG A 25 7.66 53.27 79.35
CA ARG A 25 7.42 52.05 80.13
C ARG A 25 6.51 51.03 79.44
N ALA A 26 5.40 51.46 78.84
CA ALA A 26 4.48 50.54 78.17
C ALA A 26 5.04 49.93 76.87
N GLN A 27 6.10 50.52 76.28
CA GLN A 27 6.80 49.96 75.12
C GLN A 27 7.82 48.90 75.58
N VAL A 28 8.55 49.20 76.65
CA VAL A 28 9.49 48.25 77.28
C VAL A 28 8.75 47.03 77.81
N ASP A 29 7.66 47.22 78.55
CA ASP A 29 6.87 46.11 79.12
C ASP A 29 6.31 45.19 78.02
N ARG A 30 5.81 45.77 76.91
CA ARG A 30 5.35 44.99 75.74
C ARG A 30 6.49 44.24 75.06
N TYR A 31 7.65 44.87 74.93
CA TYR A 31 8.82 44.23 74.33
C TYR A 31 9.36 43.08 75.19
N VAL A 32 9.47 43.29 76.51
CA VAL A 32 9.88 42.26 77.46
C VAL A 32 8.88 41.10 77.48
N ALA A 33 7.58 41.37 77.49
CA ALA A 33 6.56 40.32 77.40
C ALA A 33 6.65 39.52 76.09
N THR A 34 6.91 40.20 74.97
CA THR A 34 7.10 39.56 73.65
C THR A 34 8.37 38.71 73.62
N LEU A 35 9.47 39.20 74.21
CA LEU A 35 10.71 38.45 74.34
C LEU A 35 10.56 37.23 75.25
N GLN A 36 9.84 37.36 76.36
CA GLN A 36 9.55 36.25 77.27
C GLN A 36 8.74 35.16 76.55
N MET A 37 7.70 35.54 75.80
CA MET A 37 6.91 34.58 75.00
C MET A 37 7.75 33.89 73.92
N ARG A 38 8.69 34.62 73.29
CA ARG A 38 9.60 34.04 72.29
C ARG A 38 10.64 33.12 72.91
N LEU A 39 11.17 33.49 74.08
CA LEU A 39 12.12 32.66 74.81
C LEU A 39 11.48 31.32 75.19
N THR A 40 10.26 31.34 75.74
CA THR A 40 9.55 30.10 76.04
C THR A 40 9.25 29.27 74.79
N THR A 41 8.91 29.92 73.66
CA THR A 41 8.73 29.23 72.38
C THR A 41 10.02 28.52 71.93
N VAL A 42 11.15 29.23 71.92
CA VAL A 42 12.45 28.66 71.53
C VAL A 42 12.88 27.53 72.48
N GLU A 43 12.62 27.65 73.78
CA GLU A 43 12.89 26.59 74.76
C GLU A 43 12.06 25.32 74.48
N THR A 44 10.77 25.48 74.13
CA THR A 44 9.92 24.33 73.76
C THR A 44 10.36 23.69 72.44
N GLU A 45 10.76 24.48 71.45
CA GLU A 45 11.28 23.99 70.18
C GLU A 45 12.59 23.22 70.39
N LEU A 46 13.52 23.75 71.20
CA LEU A 46 14.77 23.10 71.55
C LEU A 46 14.54 21.77 72.27
N ALA A 47 13.62 21.73 73.23
CA ALA A 47 13.26 20.50 73.91
C ALA A 47 12.69 19.45 72.94
N SER A 48 11.84 19.86 71.99
CA SER A 48 11.28 18.97 70.97
C SER A 48 12.33 18.43 70.00
N ALA A 49 13.32 19.25 69.62
CA ALA A 49 14.41 18.87 68.74
C ALA A 49 15.33 17.84 69.41
N ARG A 50 15.70 18.08 70.69
CA ARG A 50 16.50 17.15 71.48
C ARG A 50 15.81 15.80 71.67
N TYR A 51 14.49 15.81 71.88
CA TYR A 51 13.72 14.57 71.95
C TYR A 51 13.76 13.79 70.63
N ARG A 52 13.60 14.47 69.48
CA ARG A 52 13.71 13.83 68.15
C ARG A 52 15.10 13.27 67.89
N GLU A 53 16.14 13.98 68.30
CA GLU A 53 17.54 13.51 68.19
C GLU A 53 17.77 12.23 68.99
N GLN A 54 17.30 12.18 70.24
CA GLN A 54 17.40 10.98 71.08
C GLN A 54 16.64 9.78 70.48
N GLN A 55 15.45 10.00 69.91
CA GLN A 55 14.69 8.95 69.22
C GLN A 55 15.42 8.41 67.99
N LEU A 56 16.03 9.30 67.19
CA LEU A 56 16.82 8.90 66.02
C LEU A 56 18.09 8.16 66.44
N ALA A 57 18.81 8.63 67.46
CA ALA A 57 19.98 7.95 68.00
C ALA A 57 19.64 6.53 68.47
N GLY A 58 18.56 6.35 69.24
CA GLY A 58 18.12 5.03 69.68
C GLY A 58 17.62 4.13 68.54
N ARG A 59 17.17 4.69 67.42
CA ARG A 59 16.83 3.90 66.21
C ARG A 59 18.09 3.46 65.45
N VAL A 60 19.10 4.33 65.35
CA VAL A 60 20.39 4.01 64.72
C VAL A 60 21.12 2.94 65.54
N GLU A 61 21.13 3.04 66.86
CA GLU A 61 21.73 2.00 67.72
C GLU A 61 21.04 0.66 67.55
N ARG A 62 19.70 0.62 67.56
CA ARG A 62 18.92 -0.61 67.31
C ARG A 62 19.25 -1.23 65.95
N LEU A 63 19.20 -0.44 64.87
CA LEU A 63 19.55 -0.91 63.53
C LEU A 63 20.99 -1.41 63.46
N ASN A 64 21.94 -0.75 64.11
CA ASN A 64 23.33 -1.21 64.17
C ASN A 64 23.48 -2.51 64.95
N THR A 65 22.72 -2.70 66.04
CA THR A 65 22.71 -3.97 66.76
C THR A 65 22.07 -5.09 65.95
N GLU A 66 20.98 -4.82 65.23
CA GLU A 66 20.33 -5.77 64.32
C GLU A 66 21.28 -6.15 63.17
N LEU A 67 21.97 -5.17 62.58
CA LEU A 67 22.95 -5.40 61.51
C LEU A 67 24.10 -6.28 62.02
N ARG A 68 24.65 -5.98 63.20
CA ARG A 68 25.72 -6.77 63.83
C ARG A 68 25.30 -8.18 64.18
N GLN A 69 24.03 -8.38 64.57
CA GLN A 69 23.47 -9.71 64.84
C GLN A 69 23.23 -10.50 63.54
N CYS A 70 22.89 -9.82 62.44
CA CYS A 70 22.78 -10.43 61.12
C CYS A 70 24.15 -10.75 60.50
N THR A 71 25.20 -9.97 60.79
CA THR A 71 26.58 -10.23 60.34
C THR A 71 27.34 -11.17 61.28
N CYS A 72 26.69 -12.20 61.82
CA CYS A 72 27.39 -13.33 62.43
C CYS A 72 28.08 -14.15 61.33
N GLY A 73 29.23 -13.66 60.85
CA GLY A 73 30.10 -14.29 59.86
C GLY A 73 30.70 -13.28 58.87
N ASP A 74 31.69 -12.48 59.30
CA ASP A 74 32.41 -11.53 58.43
C ASP A 74 33.05 -12.19 57.20
N GLU A 75 33.37 -13.48 57.27
CA GLU A 75 33.90 -14.27 56.15
C GLU A 75 32.80 -14.74 55.18
N SER A 76 31.62 -15.10 55.67
CA SER A 76 30.52 -15.57 54.80
C SER A 76 29.93 -14.42 53.99
N SER A 77 29.85 -13.22 54.56
CA SER A 77 29.30 -12.02 53.90
C SER A 77 30.23 -11.52 52.78
N LYS A 78 31.56 -11.53 53.00
CA LYS A 78 32.55 -11.21 51.95
C LYS A 78 32.60 -12.28 50.86
N ALA A 79 32.50 -13.56 51.23
CA ALA A 79 32.41 -14.65 50.26
C ALA A 79 31.14 -14.58 49.41
N VAL A 80 30.01 -14.17 49.99
CA VAL A 80 28.76 -13.91 49.25
C VAL A 80 28.92 -12.72 48.30
N GLY A 81 29.57 -11.63 48.72
CA GLY A 81 29.88 -10.50 47.83
C GLY A 81 30.76 -10.90 46.63
N GLY A 82 31.82 -11.68 46.85
CA GLY A 82 32.68 -12.20 45.79
C GLY A 82 31.96 -13.15 44.83
N ARG A 83 31.07 -14.02 45.36
CA ARG A 83 30.23 -14.89 44.53
C ARG A 83 29.21 -14.12 43.70
N ILE A 84 28.60 -13.07 44.25
CA ILE A 84 27.68 -12.21 43.52
C ILE A 84 28.41 -11.47 42.39
N GLN A 85 29.61 -10.96 42.66
CA GLN A 85 30.45 -10.36 41.62
C GLN A 85 30.76 -11.35 40.49
N GLN A 86 31.16 -12.59 40.83
CA GLN A 86 31.38 -13.66 39.84
C GLN A 86 30.10 -14.00 39.05
N MET A 87 28.94 -14.02 39.70
CA MET A 87 27.67 -14.26 39.02
C MET A 87 27.31 -13.12 38.06
N ILE A 88 27.61 -11.87 38.41
CA ILE A 88 27.41 -10.71 37.52
C ILE A 88 28.37 -10.79 36.34
N GLU A 89 29.65 -11.07 36.56
CA GLU A 89 30.65 -11.22 35.48
C GLU A 89 30.27 -12.36 34.52
N LEU A 90 29.81 -13.50 35.04
CA LEU A 90 29.33 -14.60 34.22
C LEU A 90 28.07 -14.21 33.42
N ALA A 91 27.14 -13.50 34.05
CA ALA A 91 25.92 -13.03 33.40
C ALA A 91 26.21 -11.99 32.30
N GLU A 92 27.19 -11.11 32.50
CA GLU A 92 27.64 -10.15 31.50
C GLU A 92 28.28 -10.86 30.30
N GLN A 93 29.14 -11.85 30.55
CA GLN A 93 29.74 -12.67 29.50
C GLN A 93 28.68 -13.43 28.69
N GLU A 94 27.69 -14.03 29.36
CA GLU A 94 26.59 -14.74 28.70
C GLU A 94 25.69 -13.78 27.92
N ALA A 95 25.40 -12.60 28.46
CA ALA A 95 24.62 -11.57 27.76
C ALA A 95 25.34 -11.10 26.49
N ASP A 96 26.67 -10.93 26.53
CA ASP A 96 27.45 -10.55 25.37
C ASP A 96 27.55 -11.69 24.34
N ALA A 97 27.65 -12.94 24.78
CA ALA A 97 27.59 -14.10 23.90
C ALA A 97 26.24 -14.19 23.19
N LEU A 98 25.13 -14.03 23.93
CA LEU A 98 23.78 -14.05 23.39
C LEU A 98 23.55 -12.89 22.39
N ARG A 99 24.06 -11.68 22.69
CA ARG A 99 23.99 -10.54 21.78
C ARG A 99 24.72 -10.80 20.46
N LYS A 100 25.91 -11.39 20.52
CA LYS A 100 26.69 -11.75 19.33
C LYS A 100 25.97 -12.80 18.50
N GLN A 101 25.49 -13.87 19.14
CA GLN A 101 24.73 -14.91 18.47
C GLN A 101 23.46 -14.34 17.82
N ALA A 102 22.69 -13.52 18.54
CA ALA A 102 21.49 -12.90 17.98
C ALA A 102 21.80 -11.95 16.80
N ALA A 103 22.93 -11.25 16.83
CA ALA A 103 23.37 -10.42 15.71
C ALA A 103 23.72 -11.28 14.47
N GLU A 104 24.45 -12.37 14.67
CA GLU A 104 24.80 -13.32 13.60
C GLU A 104 23.55 -13.98 13.01
N GLU A 105 22.59 -14.39 13.84
CA GLU A 105 21.31 -14.95 13.39
C GLU A 105 20.47 -13.92 12.62
N LEU A 106 20.43 -12.67 13.08
CA LEU A 106 19.72 -11.58 12.40
C LEU A 106 20.32 -11.29 11.03
N ASP A 107 21.65 -11.23 10.95
CA ASP A 107 22.35 -10.99 9.69
C ASP A 107 22.19 -12.17 8.74
N GLY A 108 22.24 -13.41 9.24
CA GLY A 108 21.90 -14.60 8.46
C GLY A 108 20.46 -14.57 7.92
N ALA A 109 19.50 -14.20 8.76
CA ALA A 109 18.10 -14.05 8.36
C ALA A 109 17.90 -12.94 7.32
N ARG A 110 18.62 -11.82 7.45
CA ARG A 110 18.60 -10.72 6.46
C ARG A 110 19.15 -11.17 5.12
N VAL A 111 20.31 -11.81 5.09
CA VAL A 111 20.91 -12.33 3.85
C VAL A 111 19.99 -13.35 3.17
N ALA A 112 19.38 -14.26 3.95
CA ALA A 112 18.42 -15.21 3.41
C ALA A 112 17.18 -14.53 2.84
N ALA A 113 16.62 -13.53 3.54
CA ALA A 113 15.48 -12.76 3.05
C ALA A 113 15.81 -11.97 1.78
N GLU A 114 16.99 -11.35 1.71
CA GLU A 114 17.47 -10.65 0.52
C GLU A 114 17.64 -11.59 -0.67
N ALA A 115 18.19 -12.79 -0.45
CA ALA A 115 18.30 -13.82 -1.47
C ALA A 115 16.91 -14.26 -1.98
N MET A 116 15.96 -14.52 -1.08
CA MET A 116 14.58 -14.86 -1.45
C MET A 116 13.91 -13.75 -2.25
N LEU A 117 14.10 -12.48 -1.88
CA LEU A 117 13.58 -11.34 -2.63
C LEU A 117 14.22 -11.22 -4.02
N ALA A 118 15.52 -11.45 -4.14
CA ALA A 118 16.22 -11.44 -5.42
C ALA A 118 15.72 -12.55 -6.35
N ASP A 119 15.53 -13.76 -5.83
CA ASP A 119 15.02 -14.90 -6.59
C ASP A 119 13.55 -14.68 -7.00
N ALA A 120 12.71 -14.19 -6.09
CA ALA A 120 11.31 -13.85 -6.41
C ALA A 120 11.22 -12.79 -7.52
N ARG A 121 12.11 -11.78 -7.51
CA ARG A 121 12.19 -10.76 -8.57
C ARG A 121 12.59 -11.38 -9.91
N LYS A 122 13.61 -12.23 -9.94
CA LYS A 122 14.03 -12.93 -11.17
C LYS A 122 12.89 -13.78 -11.73
N HIS A 123 12.20 -14.55 -10.88
CA HIS A 123 11.06 -15.35 -11.31
C HIS A 123 9.91 -14.50 -11.86
N ALA A 124 9.63 -13.33 -11.27
CA ALA A 124 8.64 -12.41 -11.79
C ALA A 124 9.04 -11.87 -13.17
N GLU A 125 10.31 -11.50 -13.37
CA GLU A 125 10.83 -11.03 -14.66
C GLU A 125 10.79 -12.12 -15.74
N ASP A 126 11.17 -13.36 -15.39
CA ASP A 126 11.08 -14.52 -16.27
C ASP A 126 9.62 -14.79 -16.67
N ALA A 127 8.70 -14.81 -15.70
CA ALA A 127 7.28 -14.98 -15.97
C ALA A 127 6.72 -13.89 -16.90
N ILE A 128 7.10 -12.62 -16.69
CA ILE A 128 6.70 -11.52 -17.58
C ILE A 128 7.21 -11.77 -19.01
N ARG A 129 8.47 -12.18 -19.18
CA ARG A 129 9.05 -12.48 -20.49
C ARG A 129 8.32 -13.65 -21.18
N ASP A 130 7.99 -14.69 -20.43
CA ASP A 130 7.25 -15.84 -20.94
C ASP A 130 5.82 -15.45 -21.36
N PHE A 131 5.12 -14.66 -20.54
CA PHE A 131 3.80 -14.14 -20.88
C PHE A 131 3.82 -13.25 -22.13
N GLN A 132 4.81 -12.38 -22.25
CA GLN A 132 4.98 -11.54 -23.44
C GLN A 132 5.22 -12.37 -24.70
N THR A 133 6.06 -13.41 -24.59
CA THR A 133 6.34 -14.34 -25.70
C THR A 133 5.10 -15.12 -26.09
N ALA A 134 4.37 -15.68 -25.12
CA ALA A 134 3.12 -16.39 -25.35
C ALA A 134 2.06 -15.49 -25.98
N LEU A 135 1.93 -14.23 -25.51
CA LEU A 135 0.99 -13.26 -26.07
C LEU A 135 1.37 -12.87 -27.51
N ALA A 136 2.65 -12.65 -27.79
CA ALA A 136 3.13 -12.37 -29.15
C ALA A 136 2.84 -13.54 -30.09
N GLN A 137 3.07 -14.77 -29.63
CA GLN A 137 2.74 -15.97 -30.39
C GLN A 137 1.24 -16.06 -30.67
N ARG A 138 0.38 -15.90 -29.65
CA ARG A 138 -1.09 -15.89 -29.80
C ARG A 138 -1.55 -14.85 -30.82
N ARG A 139 -1.06 -13.61 -30.72
CA ARG A 139 -1.36 -12.53 -31.69
C ARG A 139 -0.94 -12.89 -33.11
N SER A 140 0.22 -13.53 -33.27
CA SER A 140 0.70 -13.96 -34.59
C SER A 140 -0.17 -15.08 -35.18
N GLU A 141 -0.63 -16.01 -34.34
CA GLU A 141 -1.53 -17.10 -34.75
C GLU A 141 -2.91 -16.56 -35.14
N GLU A 142 -3.46 -15.64 -34.36
CA GLU A 142 -4.72 -14.95 -34.64
C GLU A 142 -4.64 -14.16 -35.95
N ALA A 143 -3.56 -13.39 -36.16
CA ALA A 143 -3.35 -12.65 -37.40
C ALA A 143 -3.28 -13.59 -38.63
N ARG A 144 -2.59 -14.74 -38.52
CA ARG A 144 -2.55 -15.75 -39.59
C ARG A 144 -3.92 -16.37 -39.84
N ALA A 145 -4.69 -16.64 -38.79
CA ALA A 145 -6.04 -17.18 -38.90
C ALA A 145 -6.99 -16.17 -39.57
N GLU A 146 -6.92 -14.89 -39.20
CA GLU A 146 -7.68 -13.82 -39.84
C GLU A 146 -7.30 -13.65 -41.31
N GLN A 147 -6.01 -13.63 -41.64
CA GLN A 147 -5.55 -13.55 -43.02
C GLN A 147 -6.08 -14.73 -43.84
N SER A 148 -6.02 -15.94 -43.29
CA SER A 148 -6.56 -17.15 -43.93
C SER A 148 -8.07 -17.03 -44.17
N ARG A 149 -8.83 -16.54 -43.20
CA ARG A 149 -10.27 -16.27 -43.35
C ARG A 149 -10.53 -15.23 -44.44
N ARG A 150 -9.77 -14.12 -44.48
CA ARG A 150 -9.91 -13.08 -45.51
C ARG A 150 -9.69 -13.66 -46.92
N VAL A 151 -8.60 -14.41 -47.10
CA VAL A 151 -8.30 -15.07 -48.39
C VAL A 151 -9.41 -16.04 -48.79
N GLN A 152 -9.93 -16.84 -47.86
CA GLN A 152 -11.07 -17.74 -48.13
C GLN A 152 -12.33 -16.98 -48.55
N TRP A 153 -12.64 -15.87 -47.86
CA TRP A 153 -13.78 -15.03 -48.20
C TRP A 153 -13.63 -14.36 -49.56
N ASP A 154 -12.45 -13.83 -49.87
CA ASP A 154 -12.18 -13.19 -51.16
C ASP A 154 -12.22 -14.21 -52.30
N THR A 155 -11.66 -15.41 -52.10
CA THR A 155 -11.76 -16.52 -53.06
C THR A 155 -13.22 -16.91 -53.31
N ARG A 156 -14.03 -17.02 -52.25
CA ARG A 156 -15.46 -17.33 -52.37
C ARG A 156 -16.20 -16.22 -53.12
N ARG A 157 -15.90 -14.96 -52.82
CA ARG A 157 -16.49 -13.79 -53.50
C ARG A 157 -16.12 -13.79 -54.98
N GLN A 158 -14.87 -14.08 -55.32
CA GLN A 158 -14.41 -14.13 -56.70
C GLN A 158 -15.10 -15.25 -57.48
N ARG A 159 -15.19 -16.47 -56.91
CA ARG A 159 -15.94 -17.57 -57.53
C ARG A 159 -17.42 -17.24 -57.75
N GLN A 160 -18.05 -16.53 -56.81
CA GLN A 160 -19.43 -16.08 -56.97
C GLN A 160 -19.59 -15.05 -58.09
N ARG A 161 -18.63 -14.12 -58.24
CA ARG A 161 -18.60 -13.16 -59.35
C ARG A 161 -18.43 -13.85 -60.69
N GLU A 162 -17.44 -14.74 -60.81
CA GLU A 162 -17.21 -15.51 -62.04
C GLU A 162 -18.43 -16.37 -62.41
N ALA A 163 -19.07 -17.01 -61.43
CA ALA A 163 -20.32 -17.75 -61.66
C ALA A 163 -21.46 -16.83 -62.14
N ALA A 164 -21.63 -15.64 -61.55
CA ALA A 164 -22.63 -14.68 -61.98
C ALA A 164 -22.35 -14.14 -63.39
N GLU A 165 -21.09 -13.83 -63.71
CA GLU A 165 -20.67 -13.41 -65.04
C GLU A 165 -20.93 -14.49 -66.10
N ASN A 166 -20.61 -15.74 -65.77
CA ASN A 166 -20.90 -16.88 -66.64
C ASN A 166 -22.40 -17.06 -66.86
N LEU A 167 -23.24 -16.93 -65.82
CA LEU A 167 -24.70 -16.96 -65.95
C LEU A 167 -25.25 -15.81 -66.79
N LEU A 168 -24.70 -14.61 -66.65
CA LEU A 168 -25.07 -13.46 -67.50
C LEU A 168 -24.64 -13.68 -68.96
N ALA A 169 -23.47 -14.28 -69.19
CA ALA A 169 -23.01 -14.60 -70.54
C ALA A 169 -23.89 -15.66 -71.21
N THR A 170 -24.24 -16.75 -70.50
CA THR A 170 -25.12 -17.81 -71.04
C THR A 170 -26.55 -17.33 -71.28
N THR A 171 -27.11 -16.52 -70.38
CA THR A 171 -28.44 -15.92 -70.60
C THR A 171 -28.45 -14.98 -71.79
N ARG A 172 -27.38 -14.19 -71.99
CA ARG A 172 -27.23 -13.35 -73.19
C ARG A 172 -27.09 -14.16 -74.48
N SER A 173 -26.34 -15.26 -74.47
CA SER A 173 -26.19 -16.12 -75.66
C SER A 173 -27.51 -16.79 -76.03
N ILE A 174 -28.22 -17.35 -75.05
CA ILE A 174 -29.55 -17.95 -75.25
C ILE A 174 -30.54 -16.89 -75.78
N GLY A 175 -30.51 -15.67 -75.22
CA GLY A 175 -31.32 -14.56 -75.70
C GLY A 175 -31.02 -14.19 -77.16
N ALA A 176 -29.74 -14.11 -77.53
CA ALA A 176 -29.32 -13.84 -78.91
C ALA A 176 -29.73 -14.96 -79.88
N GLU A 177 -29.59 -16.23 -79.47
CA GLU A 177 -30.04 -17.39 -80.24
C GLU A 177 -31.55 -17.36 -80.43
N SER A 178 -32.33 -17.08 -79.39
CA SER A 178 -33.80 -16.95 -79.46
C SER A 178 -34.23 -15.81 -80.39
N LEU A 179 -33.55 -14.66 -80.35
CA LEU A 179 -33.80 -13.57 -81.30
C LEU A 179 -33.43 -13.96 -82.74
N GLN A 180 -32.38 -14.74 -82.93
CA GLN A 180 -31.99 -15.23 -84.25
C GLN A 180 -32.99 -16.25 -84.79
N THR A 181 -33.48 -17.17 -83.96
CA THR A 181 -34.48 -18.17 -84.39
C THR A 181 -35.81 -17.51 -84.73
N THR A 182 -36.29 -16.58 -83.89
CA THR A 182 -37.50 -15.80 -84.19
C THR A 182 -37.35 -14.99 -85.49
N ARG A 183 -36.20 -14.35 -85.73
CA ARG A 183 -35.94 -13.67 -87.01
C ARG A 183 -35.99 -14.61 -88.20
N ARG A 184 -35.34 -15.79 -88.13
CA ARG A 184 -35.39 -16.79 -89.20
C ARG A 184 -36.81 -17.27 -89.49
N LEU A 185 -37.63 -17.44 -88.45
CA LEU A 185 -39.04 -17.82 -88.61
C LEU A 185 -39.84 -16.71 -89.28
N LEU A 186 -39.63 -15.45 -88.89
CA LEU A 186 -40.27 -14.29 -89.53
C LEU A 186 -39.86 -14.16 -91.00
N ASP A 187 -38.58 -14.31 -91.31
CA ASP A 187 -38.07 -14.27 -92.68
C ASP A 187 -38.72 -15.40 -93.51
N ALA A 188 -38.76 -16.64 -93.00
CA ALA A 188 -39.41 -17.78 -93.67
C ALA A 188 -40.93 -17.58 -93.87
N LEU A 189 -41.64 -17.01 -92.89
CA LEU A 189 -43.05 -16.66 -93.01
C LEU A 189 -43.25 -15.56 -94.07
N SER A 190 -42.36 -14.57 -94.13
CA SER A 190 -42.43 -13.51 -95.13
C SER A 190 -42.19 -14.06 -96.55
N GLU A 191 -41.28 -15.02 -96.72
CA GLU A 191 -41.06 -15.71 -97.98
C GLU A 191 -42.27 -16.55 -98.40
N GLN A 192 -42.91 -17.26 -97.46
CA GLN A 192 -44.14 -18.01 -97.74
C GLN A 192 -45.29 -17.07 -98.11
N HIS A 193 -45.44 -15.95 -97.40
CA HIS A 193 -46.44 -14.95 -97.74
C HIS A 193 -46.17 -14.37 -99.13
N ALA A 194 -44.93 -14.04 -99.46
CA ALA A 194 -44.56 -13.55 -100.80
C ALA A 194 -44.90 -14.58 -101.90
N LYS A 195 -44.61 -15.86 -101.67
CA LYS A 195 -44.98 -16.96 -102.59
C LYS A 195 -46.50 -17.05 -102.77
N LEU A 196 -47.25 -17.06 -101.68
CA LEU A 196 -48.72 -17.10 -101.73
C LEU A 196 -49.29 -15.88 -102.45
N THR A 197 -48.76 -14.67 -102.20
CA THR A 197 -49.20 -13.47 -102.93
C THR A 197 -48.90 -13.58 -104.42
N THR A 198 -47.73 -14.10 -104.81
CA THR A 198 -47.44 -14.32 -106.23
C THR A 198 -48.33 -15.39 -106.86
N GLU A 199 -48.65 -16.46 -106.13
CA GLU A 199 -49.57 -17.52 -106.59
C GLU A 199 -50.99 -16.97 -106.77
N VAL A 200 -51.47 -16.14 -105.84
CA VAL A 200 -52.77 -15.45 -105.95
C VAL A 200 -52.77 -14.49 -107.15
N GLU A 201 -51.73 -13.66 -107.32
CA GLU A 201 -51.63 -12.75 -108.47
C GLU A 201 -51.58 -13.50 -109.81
N THR A 202 -50.92 -14.68 -109.87
CA THR A 202 -50.94 -15.53 -111.07
C THR A 202 -52.32 -16.14 -111.31
N ALA A 203 -53.01 -16.62 -110.26
CA ALA A 203 -54.35 -17.16 -110.37
C ALA A 203 -55.38 -16.09 -110.77
N GLU A 204 -55.25 -14.86 -110.25
CA GLU A 204 -56.08 -13.72 -110.66
C GLU A 204 -55.88 -13.38 -112.14
N LYS A 205 -54.64 -13.43 -112.65
CA LYS A 205 -54.36 -13.24 -114.08
C LYS A 205 -54.95 -14.37 -114.93
N GLU A 206 -54.79 -15.63 -114.53
CA GLU A 206 -55.39 -16.79 -115.22
C GLU A 206 -56.92 -16.72 -115.25
N MET A 207 -57.56 -16.27 -114.15
CA MET A 207 -59.00 -16.04 -114.09
C MET A 207 -59.45 -14.86 -114.98
N ALA A 208 -58.66 -13.79 -115.08
CA ALA A 208 -58.92 -12.66 -115.96
C ALA A 208 -58.78 -13.05 -117.45
N ASP A 209 -57.83 -13.92 -117.78
CA ASP A 209 -57.64 -14.47 -119.13
C ASP A 209 -58.77 -15.43 -119.53
N LEU A 210 -59.33 -16.20 -118.58
CA LEU A 210 -60.52 -17.04 -118.79
C LEU A 210 -61.83 -16.24 -118.88
N SER A 211 -61.88 -15.02 -118.33
CA SER A 211 -63.06 -14.13 -118.39
C SER A 211 -63.11 -13.29 -119.69
N ASN A 212 -62.03 -13.24 -120.47
CA ASN A 212 -61.92 -12.50 -121.74
C ASN A 212 -61.88 -13.40 -122.99
N ALA A 213 -62.15 -14.70 -122.82
CA ALA A 213 -62.31 -15.69 -123.89
C ALA A 213 -63.77 -16.14 -123.99
#